data_AF-A0A7Y7SMZ2-F1
#
_entry.id   AF-A0A7Y7SMZ2-F1
#
_cell.length_a   1.000
_cell.length_b   1.000
_cell.length_c   1.000
_cell.angle_alpha   90.00
_cell.angle_beta   90.00
_cell.angle_gamma   90.00
#
_symmetry.space_group_name_H-M   'P 1'
#
loop_
_entity.id
_entity.type
_entity.pdbx_description
1 polymer ?
#
loop_
_entity_poly.entity_id
_entity_poly.type
_entity_poly.pdbx_seq_one_letter_code
_entity_poly.pdbx_strand_id
1 'polypeptide(L)'
;MQNAANSSAAIADYFKLAGNSDSTEMEVFGQIIAEILQAGMPVSNKAIIASLINRLEMESDVIQLDIYRHLLELVVNKTPDDLAV
;
A
#
# COMPACT_ATOMS: atom_id res chain seq x y z
N MET A 1 1.05 -3.41 25.68
CA MET A 1 2.12 -4.37 25.31
C MET A 1 2.32 -4.28 23.80
N GLN A 2 3.58 -4.38 23.37
CA GLN A 2 4.09 -3.95 22.07
C GLN A 2 3.53 -4.78 20.90
N ASN A 3 2.91 -4.10 19.92
CA ASN A 3 2.42 -4.71 18.68
C ASN A 3 3.55 -4.84 17.65
N ALA A 4 4.53 -5.70 17.94
CA ALA A 4 5.65 -6.00 17.05
C ALA A 4 5.44 -7.30 16.23
N ALA A 5 4.18 -7.73 16.06
CA ALA A 5 3.82 -8.98 15.38
C ALA A 5 3.09 -8.79 14.03
N ASN A 6 2.97 -7.57 13.51
CA ASN A 6 2.09 -7.29 12.37
C ASN A 6 2.77 -7.18 11.00
N SER A 7 4.10 -7.11 10.88
CA SER A 7 4.71 -6.81 9.58
C SER A 7 4.51 -7.93 8.55
N SER A 8 4.85 -9.18 8.86
CA SER A 8 4.76 -10.28 7.89
C SER A 8 3.31 -10.72 7.60
N ALA A 9 2.45 -10.74 8.62
CA ALA A 9 1.05 -11.11 8.46
C ALA A 9 0.25 -10.04 7.70
N ALA A 10 0.49 -8.75 7.96
CA ALA A 10 -0.15 -7.67 7.21
C ALA A 10 0.33 -7.67 5.75
N ILE A 11 1.64 -7.83 5.51
CA ILE A 11 2.20 -7.96 4.16
C ILE A 11 1.54 -9.12 3.40
N ALA A 12 1.40 -10.29 4.03
CA ALA A 12 0.73 -11.43 3.42
C ALA A 12 -0.76 -11.17 3.14
N ASP A 13 -1.46 -10.41 3.99
CA ASP A 13 -2.86 -10.01 3.75
C ASP A 13 -2.97 -9.06 2.55
N TYR A 14 -2.01 -8.15 2.39
CA TYR A 14 -1.93 -7.27 1.22
C TYR A 14 -1.64 -8.01 -0.08
N PHE A 15 -0.69 -8.95 -0.07
CA PHE A 15 -0.44 -9.81 -1.24
C PHE A 15 -1.66 -10.68 -1.60
N LYS A 16 -2.46 -11.10 -0.61
CA LYS A 16 -3.72 -11.81 -0.86
C LYS A 16 -4.80 -10.91 -1.44
N LEU A 17 -4.91 -9.66 -0.97
CA LEU A 17 -5.84 -8.66 -1.50
C LEU A 17 -5.55 -8.34 -2.97
N ALA A 18 -4.27 -8.15 -3.28
CA ALA A 18 -3.80 -7.90 -4.64
C ALA A 18 -3.91 -9.15 -5.55
N GLY A 19 -4.18 -10.35 -5.00
CA GLY A 19 -4.37 -11.57 -5.78
C GLY A 19 -5.66 -11.57 -6.61
N ASN A 20 -6.56 -10.61 -6.35
CA ASN A 20 -7.75 -10.33 -7.16
C ASN A 20 -7.57 -9.11 -8.08
N SER A 21 -6.38 -8.49 -8.11
CA SER A 21 -6.04 -7.32 -8.92
C SER A 21 -5.26 -7.72 -10.18
N ASP A 22 -5.24 -6.84 -11.19
CA ASP A 22 -4.47 -7.06 -12.42
C ASP A 22 -2.98 -7.24 -12.10
N SER A 23 -2.28 -8.09 -12.87
CA SER A 23 -0.87 -8.45 -12.61
C SER A 23 0.06 -7.23 -12.53
N THR A 24 -0.26 -6.16 -13.26
CA THR A 24 0.46 -4.89 -13.25
C THR A 24 0.29 -4.12 -11.94
N GLU A 25 -0.93 -4.06 -11.38
CA GLU A 25 -1.17 -3.41 -10.08
C GLU A 25 -0.40 -4.13 -8.96
N MET A 26 -0.32 -5.46 -9.05
CA MET A 26 0.41 -6.29 -8.10
C MET A 26 1.92 -6.03 -8.12
N GLU A 27 2.49 -5.87 -9.31
CA GLU A 27 3.91 -5.57 -9.49
C GLU A 27 4.25 -4.17 -8.92
N VAL A 28 3.42 -3.18 -9.26
CA VAL A 28 3.54 -1.81 -8.76
C VAL A 28 3.43 -1.77 -7.22
N PHE A 29 2.47 -2.50 -6.66
CA PHE A 29 2.29 -2.57 -5.22
C PHE A 29 3.48 -3.25 -4.53
N GLY A 30 3.98 -4.37 -5.07
CA GLY A 30 5.17 -5.04 -4.59
C GLY A 30 6.41 -4.14 -4.58
N GLN A 31 6.56 -3.31 -5.61
CA GLN A 31 7.65 -2.33 -5.69
C GLN A 31 7.56 -1.29 -4.56
N ILE A 32 6.37 -0.74 -4.30
CA ILE A 32 6.17 0.24 -3.21
C ILE A 32 6.52 -0.36 -1.84
N ILE A 33 6.13 -1.62 -1.60
CA ILE A 33 6.45 -2.33 -0.35
C ILE A 33 7.96 -2.54 -0.23
N ALA A 34 8.63 -2.94 -1.32
CA ALA A 34 10.07 -3.12 -1.36
C ALA A 34 10.81 -1.80 -1.08
N GLU A 35 10.33 -0.68 -1.61
CA GLU A 35 10.91 0.65 -1.35
C GLU A 35 10.77 1.08 0.12
N ILE A 36 9.60 0.85 0.74
CA ILE A 36 9.38 1.13 2.16
C ILE A 36 10.34 0.30 3.03
N LEU A 37 10.52 -0.98 2.70
CA LEU A 37 11.47 -1.86 3.38
C LEU A 37 12.92 -1.42 3.18
N GLN A 38 13.30 -1.02 1.96
CA GLN A 38 14.65 -0.52 1.65
C GLN A 38 14.95 0.79 2.38
N ALA A 39 13.94 1.63 2.61
CA ALA A 39 14.06 2.84 3.43
C ALA A 39 14.14 2.54 4.94
N GLY A 40 14.11 1.26 5.36
CA GLY A 40 14.14 0.84 6.76
C GLY A 40 12.85 1.21 7.52
N MET A 41 11.78 1.56 6.81
CA MET A 41 10.51 1.94 7.40
C MET A 41 9.62 0.71 7.63
N PRO A 42 8.80 0.70 8.69
CA PRO A 42 7.83 -0.36 8.89
C PRO A 42 6.74 -0.29 7.81
N VAL A 43 6.49 -1.42 7.14
CA VAL A 43 5.38 -1.58 6.21
C VAL A 43 4.08 -1.51 7.00
N SER A 44 3.43 -0.36 6.92
CA SER A 44 2.18 -0.04 7.62
C SER A 44 1.25 0.67 6.64
N ASN A 45 -0.06 0.64 6.91
CA ASN A 45 -1.06 1.29 6.07
C ASN A 45 -0.71 2.76 5.83
N LYS A 46 -0.27 3.46 6.89
CA LYS A 46 0.20 4.84 6.80
C LYS A 46 1.39 5.01 5.85
N ALA A 47 2.40 4.14 5.93
CA ALA A 47 3.58 4.20 5.06
C ALA A 47 3.21 3.91 3.60
N ILE A 48 2.31 2.96 3.36
CA ILE A 48 1.83 2.60 2.02
C ILE A 48 1.01 3.76 1.42
N ILE A 49 0.04 4.29 2.18
CA ILE A 49 -0.79 5.44 1.79
C ILE A 49 0.10 6.66 1.47
N ALA A 50 1.04 7.01 2.34
CA ALA A 50 1.94 8.14 2.12
C ALA A 50 2.80 7.94 0.86
N SER A 51 3.29 6.72 0.63
CA SER A 51 4.02 6.40 -0.58
C SER A 51 3.16 6.55 -1.83
N LEU A 52 1.94 6.00 -1.84
CA LEU A 52 1.01 6.08 -2.97
C LEU A 52 0.62 7.52 -3.30
N ILE A 53 0.32 8.35 -2.30
CA ILE A 53 0.03 9.78 -2.48
C ILE A 53 1.22 10.49 -3.13
N ASN A 54 2.43 10.24 -2.63
CA ASN A 54 3.62 10.86 -3.20
C ASN A 54 3.85 10.47 -4.67
N ARG A 55 3.55 9.22 -5.08
CA ARG A 55 3.62 8.81 -6.49
C ARG A 55 2.53 9.50 -7.32
N LEU A 56 1.31 9.60 -6.80
CA LEU A 56 0.22 10.32 -7.48
C LEU A 56 0.55 11.79 -7.76
N GLU A 57 1.32 12.44 -6.89
CA GLU A 57 1.73 13.85 -7.08
C GLU A 57 2.87 14.03 -8.09
N MET A 58 3.67 12.99 -8.31
CA MET A 58 4.87 13.04 -9.17
C MET A 58 4.65 12.38 -10.54
N GLU A 59 3.59 11.59 -10.69
CA GLU A 59 3.27 10.85 -11.91
C GLU A 59 2.45 11.70 -12.90
N SER A 60 2.73 11.56 -14.19
CA SER A 60 2.02 12.21 -15.29
C SER A 60 1.33 11.22 -16.22
N ASP A 61 1.71 9.94 -16.20
CA ASP A 61 1.04 8.90 -16.96
C ASP A 61 -0.33 8.58 -16.34
N VAL A 62 -1.38 8.80 -17.13
CA VAL A 62 -2.78 8.59 -16.70
C VAL A 62 -3.08 7.14 -16.33
N ILE A 63 -2.39 6.17 -16.94
CA ILE A 63 -2.56 4.74 -16.65
C ILE A 63 -1.95 4.42 -15.28
N GLN A 64 -0.73 4.91 -15.02
CA GLN A 64 -0.07 4.74 -13.72
C GLN A 64 -0.84 5.46 -12.60
N LEU A 65 -1.34 6.66 -12.87
CA LEU A 65 -2.21 7.39 -11.95
C LEU A 65 -3.47 6.59 -11.59
N ASP A 66 -4.08 5.88 -12.55
CA ASP A 66 -5.26 5.05 -12.28
C ASP A 66 -4.92 3.87 -11.37
N ILE A 67 -3.82 3.18 -11.66
CA ILE A 67 -3.29 2.09 -10.82
C ILE A 67 -3.03 2.57 -9.39
N TYR A 68 -2.36 3.72 -9.22
CA TYR A 68 -2.09 4.26 -7.89
C TYR A 68 -3.36 4.66 -7.14
N ARG A 69 -4.39 5.17 -7.83
CA ARG A 69 -5.69 5.48 -7.22
C ARG A 69 -6.42 4.23 -6.75
N HIS A 70 -6.46 3.18 -7.57
CA HIS A 70 -7.04 1.90 -7.20
C HIS A 70 -6.34 1.28 -6.00
N LEU A 71 -5.00 1.23 -6.01
CA LEU A 71 -4.23 0.71 -4.89
C LEU A 71 -4.45 1.53 -3.61
N LEU A 72 -4.54 2.86 -3.73
CA LEU A 72 -4.83 3.73 -2.60
C LEU A 72 -6.23 3.45 -2.01
N GLU A 73 -7.24 3.32 -2.86
CA GLU A 73 -8.61 2.98 -2.44
C GLU A 73 -8.66 1.64 -1.69
N LEU A 74 -7.99 0.61 -2.22
CA LEU A 74 -7.90 -0.71 -1.58
C LEU A 74 -7.28 -0.64 -0.19
N VAL A 75 -6.16 0.07 -0.04
CA VAL A 75 -5.44 0.18 1.23
C VAL A 75 -6.23 1.02 2.23
N VAL A 76 -6.88 2.10 1.78
CA VAL A 76 -7.74 2.93 2.64
C VAL A 76 -8.94 2.12 3.12
N ASN A 77 -9.66 1.43 2.25
CA ASN A 77 -10.80 0.57 2.62
C ASN A 77 -10.43 -0.54 3.62
N LYS A 78 -9.20 -1.05 3.56
CA LYS A 78 -8.68 -2.05 4.51
C LYS A 78 -8.14 -1.46 5.80
N THR A 79 -7.94 -0.14 5.86
CA THR A 79 -7.54 0.53 7.09
C THR A 79 -8.81 0.71 7.93
N PRO A 80 -8.97 -0.01 9.06
CA PRO A 80 -10.09 0.26 9.95
C PRO A 80 -9.95 1.71 10.39
N ASP A 81 -10.96 2.51 10.04
CA ASP A 81 -11.09 3.93 10.31
C ASP A 81 -10.50 4.32 11.68
N ASP A 82 -9.49 5.17 11.68
CA ASP A 82 -9.11 5.97 12.87
C ASP A 82 -10.09 7.17 13.03
N LEU A 83 -11.32 7.04 12.53
CA LEU A 83 -12.44 7.87 12.99
C LEU A 83 -13.10 7.16 14.19
N ALA A 84 -12.31 6.97 15.25
CA ALA A 84 -12.90 6.81 16.57
C ALA A 84 -13.46 8.19 16.97
N VAL A 85 -14.76 8.35 16.76
CA VAL A 85 -15.62 9.33 17.45
C VAL A 85 -15.50 9.18 18.97
#